data_AF-B0VTR5-F1
#
_entry.id   AF-B0VTR5-F1
#
_cell.length_a   1.000
_cell.length_b   1.000
_cell.length_c   1.000
_cell.angle_alpha   90.00
_cell.angle_beta   90.00
_cell.angle_gamma   90.00
#
_symmetry.space_group_name_H-M   'P 1'
#
loop_
_entity.id
_entity.type
_entity.pdbx_description
1 polymer ?
#
loop_
_entity_poly.entity_id
_entity_poly.type
_entity_poly.pdbx_seq_one_letter_code
_entity_poly.pdbx_strand_id
1 'polypeptide(L)'
;MKFFLSLFTLFSIFCTTLTNAALLNIAPESVEAAAWTIVDTQSGQIIAEHNSHVQRAPASLTKMMVAYIALKEIKAGKLKLNEVITATPVVSVVQWDESQMYLKAGEQISVDQLLAGLIVMSANDAAVTLAEKISGDVPHFVQRMNQEAQALGMKDTHFSNPAGITMPDHYTTAHDLSLLSQAVIHQTPEYLHYSKMPSFSYNQRFHHATNLALKYDPSVDGLKTGYTQAAGYNLALTASRPSFSPNLPQRRLLVIVLGTPSAVKRAEIADKLMNLAYAYTRDEVVIPEQKLIAELPVIKSTLKMFKVETKQPTIVTTSLYAEPTPIDLNTFDYATQRIQVLDSNQQPKVIAPLETTQTRVNIQLNEQKLTAPLMKAMNLATVSIYQNNQLIRSLQIENDVHIEEANIFQRIMMWFSNLFSIFSSSEHSAAKLYPIDSH
;
A
#
# COMPACT_ATOMS: atom_id res chain seq x y z
N MET A 1 20.99 33.53 52.52
CA MET A 1 20.20 34.45 51.68
C MET A 1 20.32 33.96 50.25
N LYS A 2 19.39 33.13 49.76
CA LYS A 2 18.04 33.46 49.26
C LYS A 2 18.08 33.41 47.72
N PHE A 3 17.29 32.48 47.18
CA PHE A 3 16.76 32.40 45.82
C PHE A 3 17.74 32.02 44.69
N PHE A 4 17.60 30.79 44.19
CA PHE A 4 17.10 30.53 42.82
C PHE A 4 16.64 29.07 42.72
N LEU A 5 15.36 28.86 43.08
CA LEU A 5 14.56 27.70 42.69
C LEU A 5 13.92 28.02 41.32
N SER A 6 13.57 26.96 40.57
CA SER A 6 12.65 26.96 39.43
C SER A 6 13.17 27.47 38.08
N LEU A 7 13.56 26.54 37.19
CA LEU A 7 12.92 26.41 35.86
C LEU A 7 13.24 25.04 35.23
N PHE A 8 12.56 23.99 35.69
CA PHE A 8 12.40 22.74 34.94
C PHE A 8 11.08 22.87 34.16
N THR A 9 11.12 23.54 33.01
CA THR A 9 9.98 23.50 32.07
C THR A 9 10.20 22.34 31.11
N LEU A 10 9.39 21.29 31.32
CA LEU A 10 9.08 20.23 30.38
C LEU A 10 8.98 20.79 28.95
N PHE A 11 9.91 20.41 28.08
CA PHE A 11 9.68 20.41 26.64
C PHE A 11 9.18 19.02 26.27
N SER A 12 7.96 18.67 26.72
CA SER A 12 7.23 17.54 26.17
C SER A 12 6.78 17.94 24.78
N ILE A 13 7.60 17.60 23.78
CA ILE A 13 7.19 17.57 22.39
C ILE A 13 6.05 16.56 22.34
N PHE A 14 4.81 17.05 22.34
CA PHE A 14 3.65 16.30 21.90
C PHE A 14 3.89 15.96 20.42
N CYS A 15 4.59 14.86 20.18
CA CYS A 15 4.55 14.19 18.89
C CYS A 15 3.16 13.58 18.83
N THR A 16 2.16 14.37 18.42
CA THR A 16 0.86 13.83 18.04
C THR A 16 1.11 12.97 16.83
N THR A 17 1.32 11.67 17.05
CA THR A 17 1.16 10.69 15.99
C THR A 17 -0.27 10.86 15.51
N LEU A 18 -0.44 11.44 14.32
CA LEU A 18 -1.70 11.41 13.60
C LEU A 18 -1.98 9.94 13.31
N THR A 19 -2.64 9.25 14.23
CA THR A 19 -3.24 7.95 13.97
C THR A 19 -4.32 8.20 12.92
N ASN A 20 -4.05 7.84 11.67
CA ASN A 20 -5.08 7.76 10.65
C ASN A 20 -6.12 6.77 11.19
N ALA A 21 -7.27 7.27 11.58
CA ALA A 21 -8.35 6.43 12.06
C ALA A 21 -8.82 5.54 10.91
N ALA A 22 -8.98 4.24 11.18
CA ALA A 22 -9.49 3.28 10.21
C ALA A 22 -10.84 3.75 9.64
N LEU A 23 -11.04 3.55 8.34
CA LEU A 23 -12.27 3.94 7.65
C LEU A 23 -13.45 3.06 8.07
N LEU A 24 -13.20 1.77 8.31
CA LEU A 24 -14.16 0.83 8.86
C LEU A 24 -13.70 0.35 10.23
N ASN A 25 -14.60 0.46 11.22
CA ASN A 25 -14.39 -0.12 12.54
C ASN A 25 -14.99 -1.54 12.56
N ILE A 26 -14.15 -2.56 12.37
CA ILE A 26 -14.55 -3.97 12.39
C ILE A 26 -14.22 -4.56 13.75
N ALA A 27 -15.20 -5.20 14.39
CA ALA A 27 -15.03 -5.89 15.67
C ALA A 27 -14.00 -7.02 15.55
N PRO A 28 -12.80 -6.92 16.18
CA PRO A 28 -11.75 -7.91 15.98
C PRO A 28 -12.14 -9.34 16.35
N GLU A 29 -13.00 -9.50 17.36
CA GLU A 29 -13.54 -10.78 17.82
C GLU A 29 -14.41 -11.48 16.77
N SER A 30 -14.95 -10.75 15.79
CA SER A 30 -15.71 -11.31 14.68
C SER A 30 -14.82 -11.87 13.56
N VAL A 31 -13.51 -11.63 13.63
CA VAL A 31 -12.53 -12.05 12.63
C VAL A 31 -11.64 -13.14 13.24
N GLU A 32 -11.83 -14.41 12.86
CA GLU A 32 -11.04 -15.54 13.40
C GLU A 32 -9.61 -15.59 12.80
N ALA A 33 -8.83 -14.53 13.05
CA ALA A 33 -7.45 -14.35 12.62
C ALA A 33 -6.67 -13.58 13.70
N ALA A 34 -5.39 -13.90 13.86
CA ALA A 34 -4.56 -13.25 14.88
C ALA A 34 -4.16 -11.81 14.52
N ALA A 35 -3.96 -11.54 13.23
CA ALA A 35 -3.66 -10.21 12.70
C ALA A 35 -4.18 -10.09 11.26
N TRP A 36 -4.62 -8.89 10.87
CA TRP A 36 -5.09 -8.62 9.52
C TRP A 36 -5.04 -7.13 9.17
N THR A 37 -5.03 -6.82 7.88
CA THR A 37 -5.19 -5.45 7.35
C THR A 37 -5.87 -5.48 5.98
N ILE A 38 -6.64 -4.44 5.69
CA ILE A 38 -7.26 -4.17 4.39
C ILE A 38 -6.71 -2.85 3.86
N VAL A 39 -6.20 -2.87 2.64
CA VAL A 39 -5.60 -1.70 2.00
C VAL A 39 -6.24 -1.45 0.65
N ASP A 40 -6.56 -0.20 0.38
CA ASP A 40 -6.89 0.27 -0.96
C ASP A 40 -5.59 0.64 -1.70
N THR A 41 -5.31 -0.01 -2.82
CA THR A 41 -4.02 0.19 -3.53
C THR A 41 -4.00 1.47 -4.37
N GLN A 42 -5.16 2.02 -4.72
CA GLN A 42 -5.28 3.26 -5.50
C GLN A 42 -5.02 4.47 -4.59
N SER A 43 -5.66 4.49 -3.42
CA SER A 43 -5.46 5.56 -2.45
C SER A 43 -4.21 5.31 -1.59
N GLY A 44 -3.81 4.07 -1.35
CA GLY A 44 -2.79 3.69 -0.38
C GLY A 44 -3.26 3.77 1.08
N GLN A 45 -4.57 3.96 1.32
CA GLN A 45 -5.13 4.03 2.66
C GLN A 45 -5.41 2.65 3.23
N ILE A 46 -5.14 2.49 4.53
CA ILE A 46 -5.62 1.36 5.32
C ILE A 46 -7.12 1.59 5.57
N ILE A 47 -7.95 0.66 5.11
CA ILE A 47 -9.39 0.67 5.31
C ILE A 47 -9.73 0.23 6.73
N ALA A 48 -9.13 -0.88 7.17
CA ALA A 48 -9.30 -1.44 8.50
C ALA A 48 -8.12 -2.35 8.82
N GLU A 49 -7.80 -2.49 10.11
CA GLU A 49 -6.73 -3.37 10.56
C GLU A 49 -6.90 -3.82 12.00
N HIS A 50 -6.26 -4.93 12.35
CA HIS A 50 -6.17 -5.43 13.72
C HIS A 50 -4.83 -6.13 13.90
N ASN A 51 -4.09 -5.75 14.95
CA ASN A 51 -2.75 -6.26 15.24
C ASN A 51 -1.81 -6.24 14.02
N SER A 52 -1.99 -5.28 13.11
CA SER A 52 -1.31 -5.28 11.81
C SER A 52 0.19 -5.14 11.92
N HIS A 53 0.70 -4.54 12.99
CA HIS A 53 2.11 -4.39 13.32
C HIS A 53 2.65 -5.46 14.29
N VAL A 54 1.84 -6.46 14.67
CA VAL A 54 2.30 -7.55 15.53
C VAL A 54 3.09 -8.56 14.71
N GLN A 55 4.31 -8.85 15.14
CA GLN A 55 5.21 -9.80 14.48
C GLN A 55 4.65 -11.22 14.52
N ARG A 56 4.70 -11.90 13.37
CA ARG A 56 4.27 -13.29 13.17
C ARG A 56 5.19 -13.98 12.16
N ALA A 57 5.24 -15.32 12.25
CA ALA A 57 5.92 -16.10 11.24
C ALA A 57 5.22 -15.93 9.86
N PRO A 58 5.96 -15.57 8.80
CA PRO A 58 5.37 -15.33 7.47
C PRO A 58 4.89 -16.62 6.79
N ALA A 59 5.51 -17.76 7.11
CA ALA A 59 5.40 -18.98 6.32
C ALA A 59 5.69 -18.70 4.83
N SER A 60 5.05 -19.42 3.89
CA SER A 60 5.26 -19.24 2.45
C SER A 60 4.88 -17.86 1.87
N LEU A 61 4.35 -16.91 2.65
CA LEU A 61 4.25 -15.51 2.22
C LEU A 61 5.63 -14.90 1.93
N THR A 62 6.69 -15.42 2.57
CA THR A 62 8.10 -15.11 2.27
C THR A 62 8.44 -15.21 0.78
N LYS A 63 7.82 -16.15 0.07
CA LYS A 63 8.06 -16.35 -1.37
C LYS A 63 7.61 -15.19 -2.25
N MET A 64 6.75 -14.29 -1.74
CA MET A 64 6.45 -13.04 -2.43
C MET A 64 7.72 -12.17 -2.58
N MET A 65 8.59 -12.14 -1.57
CA MET A 65 9.86 -11.41 -1.65
C MET A 65 10.83 -12.08 -2.64
N VAL A 66 10.88 -13.41 -2.67
CA VAL A 66 11.69 -14.15 -3.66
C VAL A 66 11.24 -13.81 -5.08
N ALA A 67 9.94 -13.88 -5.35
CA ALA A 67 9.37 -13.57 -6.66
C ALA A 67 9.55 -12.09 -7.03
N TYR A 68 9.36 -11.17 -6.08
CA TYR A 68 9.59 -9.73 -6.28
C TYR A 68 11.02 -9.45 -6.75
N ILE A 69 12.02 -10.05 -6.09
CA ILE A 69 13.43 -9.91 -6.47
C ILE A 69 13.70 -10.51 -7.85
N ALA A 70 13.21 -11.73 -8.12
CA ALA A 70 13.41 -12.40 -9.41
C ALA A 70 12.80 -11.61 -10.57
N LEU A 71 11.58 -11.09 -10.39
CA LEU A 71 10.90 -10.27 -11.39
C LEU A 71 11.58 -8.90 -11.59
N LYS A 72 12.15 -8.31 -10.54
CA LYS A 72 13.01 -7.11 -10.68
C LYS A 72 14.27 -7.38 -11.49
N GLU A 73 14.94 -8.52 -11.28
CA GLU A 73 16.10 -8.93 -12.08
C GLU A 73 15.72 -9.15 -13.55
N ILE A 74 14.53 -9.71 -13.81
CA ILE A 74 13.99 -9.84 -15.17
C ILE A 74 13.75 -8.48 -15.80
N LYS A 75 13.07 -7.57 -15.09
CA LYS A 75 12.82 -6.20 -15.57
C LYS A 75 14.12 -5.42 -15.82
N ALA A 76 15.16 -5.69 -15.04
CA ALA A 76 16.49 -5.11 -15.21
C ALA A 76 17.34 -5.79 -16.31
N GLY A 77 16.83 -6.83 -16.97
CA GLY A 77 17.52 -7.57 -18.03
C GLY A 77 18.65 -8.48 -17.55
N LYS A 78 18.74 -8.74 -16.24
CA LYS A 78 19.78 -9.57 -15.60
C LYS A 78 19.40 -11.04 -15.50
N LEU A 79 18.10 -11.34 -15.60
CA LEU A 79 17.54 -12.69 -15.65
C LEU A 79 16.52 -12.75 -16.80
N LYS A 80 16.32 -13.90 -17.44
CA LYS A 80 15.29 -14.04 -18.48
C LYS A 80 14.33 -15.18 -18.15
N LEU A 81 13.05 -15.02 -18.45
CA LEU A 81 12.03 -16.05 -18.21
C LEU A 81 12.36 -17.40 -18.88
N ASN A 82 12.92 -17.36 -20.09
CA ASN A 82 13.31 -18.55 -20.85
C ASN A 82 14.73 -19.04 -20.56
N GLU A 83 15.45 -18.40 -19.64
CA GLU A 83 16.77 -18.86 -19.22
C GLU A 83 16.64 -20.20 -18.51
N VAL A 84 17.44 -21.18 -18.94
CA VAL A 84 17.49 -22.51 -18.34
C VAL A 84 18.53 -22.51 -17.23
N ILE A 85 18.12 -22.89 -16.04
CA ILE A 85 18.95 -23.06 -14.86
C ILE A 85 19.15 -24.56 -14.63
N THR A 86 20.39 -24.95 -14.35
CA THR A 86 20.69 -26.30 -13.84
C THR A 86 20.58 -26.25 -12.32
N ALA A 87 19.61 -26.97 -11.76
CA ALA A 87 19.48 -27.10 -10.31
C ALA A 87 20.75 -27.72 -9.71
N THR A 88 21.25 -27.16 -8.63
CA THR A 88 22.47 -27.62 -7.95
C THR A 88 22.12 -28.51 -6.75
N PRO A 89 23.09 -29.04 -6.00
CA PRO A 89 22.81 -29.72 -4.73
C PRO A 89 22.05 -28.87 -3.69
N VAL A 90 21.90 -27.55 -3.86
CA VAL A 90 21.14 -26.70 -2.94
C VAL A 90 19.70 -27.18 -2.73
N VAL A 91 19.09 -27.83 -3.72
CA VAL A 91 17.72 -28.35 -3.61
C VAL A 91 17.56 -29.45 -2.55
N SER A 92 18.66 -30.10 -2.14
CA SER A 92 18.61 -31.16 -1.12
C SER A 92 18.37 -30.66 0.31
N VAL A 93 18.39 -29.34 0.54
CA VAL A 93 18.03 -28.76 1.85
C VAL A 93 16.53 -28.86 2.14
N VAL A 94 15.72 -29.03 1.10
CA VAL A 94 14.26 -29.13 1.17
C VAL A 94 13.87 -30.53 1.63
N GLN A 95 13.11 -30.62 2.71
CA GLN A 95 12.69 -31.90 3.28
C GLN A 95 11.58 -32.55 2.43
N TRP A 96 11.45 -33.87 2.52
CA TRP A 96 10.54 -34.66 1.66
C TRP A 96 9.05 -34.33 1.84
N ASP A 97 8.66 -33.82 3.01
CA ASP A 97 7.30 -33.43 3.38
C ASP A 97 7.01 -31.94 3.14
N GLU A 98 8.00 -31.18 2.67
CA GLU A 98 7.83 -29.77 2.30
C GLU A 98 7.28 -29.61 0.87
N SER A 99 6.56 -28.51 0.64
CA SER A 99 6.05 -28.16 -0.69
C SER A 99 7.21 -27.94 -1.66
N GLN A 100 7.24 -28.69 -2.76
CA GLN A 100 8.35 -28.69 -3.70
C GLN A 100 7.94 -29.19 -5.10
N MET A 101 8.75 -28.86 -6.11
CA MET A 101 8.64 -29.41 -7.47
C MET A 101 9.32 -30.78 -7.59
N TYR A 102 10.11 -31.17 -6.59
CA TYR A 102 10.97 -32.36 -6.53
C TYR A 102 12.14 -32.30 -7.50
N LEU A 103 12.74 -31.12 -7.65
CA LEU A 103 13.92 -30.90 -8.48
C LEU A 103 15.09 -31.75 -7.99
N LYS A 104 15.87 -32.28 -8.92
CA LYS A 104 17.13 -32.99 -8.62
C LYS A 104 18.33 -32.17 -9.07
N ALA A 105 19.44 -32.30 -8.37
CA ALA A 105 20.71 -31.73 -8.83
C ALA A 105 21.03 -32.24 -10.25
N GLY A 106 21.40 -31.32 -11.15
CA GLY A 106 21.63 -31.57 -12.58
C GLY A 106 20.38 -31.41 -13.45
N GLU A 107 19.18 -31.29 -12.88
CA GLU A 107 17.94 -31.07 -13.64
C GLU A 107 17.93 -29.66 -14.26
N GLN A 108 17.47 -29.56 -15.51
CA GLN A 108 17.35 -28.30 -16.23
C GLN A 108 15.92 -27.79 -16.17
N ILE A 109 15.74 -26.55 -15.74
CA ILE A 109 14.43 -25.93 -15.55
C ILE A 109 14.48 -24.43 -15.92
N SER A 110 13.44 -23.91 -16.55
CA SER A 110 13.40 -22.48 -16.89
C SER A 110 13.05 -21.60 -15.69
N VAL A 111 13.46 -20.33 -15.73
CA VAL A 111 13.05 -19.32 -14.75
C VAL A 111 11.52 -19.20 -14.68
N ASP A 112 10.83 -19.24 -15.82
CA ASP A 112 9.37 -19.22 -15.90
C ASP A 112 8.72 -20.38 -15.13
N GLN A 113 9.24 -21.60 -15.30
CA GLN A 113 8.78 -22.78 -14.56
C GLN A 113 9.08 -22.67 -13.06
N LEU A 114 10.25 -22.14 -12.69
CA LEU A 114 10.60 -21.89 -11.29
C LEU A 114 9.66 -20.85 -10.65
N LEU A 115 9.32 -19.77 -11.35
CA LEU A 115 8.35 -18.78 -10.86
C LEU A 115 6.95 -19.37 -10.71
N ALA A 116 6.50 -20.15 -11.69
CA ALA A 116 5.21 -20.85 -11.62
C ALA A 116 5.17 -21.85 -10.44
N GLY A 117 6.22 -22.64 -10.24
CA GLY A 117 6.35 -23.55 -9.09
C GLY A 117 6.41 -22.80 -7.75
N LEU A 118 7.19 -21.73 -7.68
CA LEU A 118 7.32 -20.88 -6.49
C LEU A 118 5.97 -20.28 -6.06
N ILE A 119 5.19 -19.77 -7.02
CA ILE A 119 3.97 -19.01 -6.74
C ILE A 119 2.76 -19.95 -6.59
N VAL A 120 2.58 -20.91 -7.51
CA VAL A 120 1.40 -21.79 -7.58
C VAL A 120 1.55 -23.02 -6.67
N MET A 121 2.71 -23.69 -6.72
CA MET A 121 3.00 -24.87 -5.88
C MET A 121 3.57 -24.49 -4.51
N SER A 122 3.93 -23.23 -4.31
CA SER A 122 4.62 -22.79 -3.10
C SER A 122 5.94 -23.54 -2.88
N ALA A 123 6.63 -23.90 -3.97
CA ALA A 123 7.76 -24.81 -3.97
C ALA A 123 9.03 -24.22 -3.31
N ASN A 124 9.59 -24.94 -2.34
CA ASN A 124 10.78 -24.55 -1.58
C ASN A 124 12.07 -24.74 -2.39
N ASP A 125 12.14 -25.79 -3.19
CA ASP A 125 13.26 -26.08 -4.11
C ASP A 125 13.38 -25.01 -5.20
N ALA A 126 12.24 -24.52 -5.71
CA ALA A 126 12.22 -23.36 -6.60
C ALA A 126 12.75 -22.09 -5.91
N ALA A 127 12.40 -21.87 -4.63
CA ALA A 127 12.85 -20.71 -3.87
C ALA A 127 14.37 -20.68 -3.67
N VAL A 128 14.98 -21.81 -3.26
CA VAL A 128 16.44 -21.89 -3.07
C VAL A 128 17.20 -21.88 -4.39
N THR A 129 16.64 -22.45 -5.47
CA THR A 129 17.25 -22.42 -6.80
C THR A 129 17.29 -20.99 -7.36
N LEU A 130 16.19 -20.25 -7.27
CA LEU A 130 16.16 -18.84 -7.66
C LEU A 130 17.11 -18.00 -6.80
N ALA A 131 17.15 -18.27 -5.49
CA ALA A 131 18.03 -17.56 -4.56
C ALA A 131 19.50 -17.71 -4.94
N GLU A 132 19.97 -18.96 -5.13
CA GLU A 132 21.33 -19.26 -5.54
C GLU A 132 21.66 -18.66 -6.91
N LYS A 133 20.75 -18.78 -7.89
CA LYS A 133 20.96 -18.20 -9.23
C LYS A 133 21.17 -16.68 -9.17
N ILE A 134 20.38 -15.98 -8.35
CA ILE A 134 20.36 -14.51 -8.34
C ILE A 134 21.51 -13.93 -7.53
N SER A 135 21.88 -14.56 -6.41
CA SER A 135 22.87 -14.00 -5.47
C SER A 135 24.13 -14.84 -5.28
N GLY A 136 24.29 -15.92 -6.05
CA GLY A 136 25.40 -16.87 -5.96
C GLY A 136 25.20 -17.94 -4.87
N ASP A 137 24.59 -17.57 -3.74
CA ASP A 137 24.20 -18.51 -2.68
C ASP A 137 22.97 -18.00 -1.88
N VAL A 138 22.43 -18.88 -1.04
CA VAL A 138 21.25 -18.58 -0.20
C VAL A 138 21.53 -17.51 0.86
N PRO A 139 22.64 -17.54 1.64
CA PRO A 139 22.96 -16.47 2.59
C PRO A 139 22.98 -15.06 1.99
N HIS A 140 23.63 -14.86 0.85
CA HIS A 140 23.65 -13.56 0.16
C HIS A 140 22.27 -13.17 -0.35
N PHE A 141 21.47 -14.14 -0.81
CA PHE A 141 20.08 -13.86 -1.19
C PHE A 141 19.24 -13.41 0.02
N VAL A 142 19.40 -14.03 1.19
CA VAL A 142 18.70 -13.63 2.42
C VAL A 142 19.10 -12.21 2.85
N GLN A 143 20.38 -11.84 2.74
CA GLN A 143 20.81 -10.46 2.96
C GLN A 143 20.09 -9.50 2.00
N ARG A 144 20.00 -9.87 0.73
CA ARG A 144 19.27 -9.09 -0.29
C ARG A 144 17.78 -8.99 0.01
N MET A 145 17.13 -10.06 0.47
CA MET A 145 15.71 -10.02 0.89
C MET A 145 15.47 -8.97 1.97
N ASN A 146 16.37 -8.88 2.96
CA ASN A 146 16.26 -7.90 4.03
C ASN A 146 16.60 -6.46 3.57
N GLN A 147 17.53 -6.29 2.62
CA GLN A 147 17.77 -5.00 1.99
C GLN A 147 16.54 -4.49 1.22
N GLU A 148 15.86 -5.38 0.50
CA GLU A 148 14.62 -5.05 -0.20
C GLU A 148 13.47 -4.77 0.79
N ALA A 149 13.36 -5.53 1.87
CA ALA A 149 12.40 -5.25 2.95
C ALA A 149 12.62 -3.85 3.53
N GLN A 150 13.87 -3.49 3.82
CA GLN A 150 14.23 -2.15 4.31
C GLN A 150 13.89 -1.06 3.29
N ALA A 151 14.20 -1.27 2.00
CA ALA A 151 13.91 -0.33 0.92
C ALA A 151 12.40 -0.10 0.72
N LEU A 152 11.59 -1.13 0.99
CA LEU A 152 10.13 -1.05 0.97
C LEU A 152 9.53 -0.47 2.26
N GLY A 153 10.35 -0.21 3.29
CA GLY A 153 9.89 0.30 4.57
C GLY A 153 9.24 -0.75 5.49
N MET A 154 9.51 -2.04 5.25
CA MET A 154 9.05 -3.15 6.08
C MET A 154 9.87 -3.23 7.38
N LYS A 155 9.54 -2.37 8.35
CA LYS A 155 10.32 -2.13 9.57
C LYS A 155 10.27 -3.28 10.57
N ASP A 156 9.24 -4.11 10.50
CA ASP A 156 8.93 -5.19 11.42
C ASP A 156 9.01 -6.55 10.70
N THR A 157 9.91 -6.66 9.72
CA THR A 157 10.18 -7.88 8.95
C THR A 157 11.67 -8.27 9.01
N HIS A 158 11.93 -9.55 9.22
CA HIS A 158 13.23 -10.17 9.01
C HIS A 158 13.08 -11.53 8.31
N PHE A 159 13.73 -11.68 7.15
CA PHE A 159 13.81 -12.93 6.43
C PHE A 159 15.08 -13.69 6.81
N SER A 160 14.96 -14.99 7.12
CA SER A 160 16.09 -15.86 7.48
C SER A 160 16.31 -16.99 6.47
N ASN A 161 15.34 -17.24 5.59
CA ASN A 161 15.42 -18.21 4.50
C ASN A 161 14.42 -17.82 3.39
N PRO A 162 14.64 -18.26 2.13
CA PRO A 162 13.75 -17.94 1.01
C PRO A 162 12.48 -18.81 0.98
N ALA A 163 12.47 -19.95 1.67
CA ALA A 163 11.37 -20.91 1.65
C ALA A 163 10.20 -20.51 2.58
N GLY A 164 10.43 -19.67 3.58
CA GLY A 164 9.41 -19.38 4.59
C GLY A 164 9.30 -20.44 5.69
N ILE A 165 10.34 -21.26 5.87
CA ILE A 165 10.41 -22.21 6.99
C ILE A 165 10.53 -21.44 8.31
N THR A 166 9.82 -21.90 9.35
CA THR A 166 9.85 -21.27 10.67
C THR A 166 11.26 -21.30 11.24
N MET A 167 11.79 -20.13 11.58
CA MET A 167 13.05 -19.94 12.30
C MET A 167 12.85 -18.86 13.38
N PRO A 168 13.61 -18.85 14.48
CA PRO A 168 13.44 -17.89 15.57
C PRO A 168 13.40 -16.43 15.12
N ASP A 169 14.29 -16.03 14.20
CA ASP A 169 14.38 -14.65 13.71
C ASP A 169 13.59 -14.43 12.41
N HIS A 170 12.70 -15.36 12.00
CA HIS A 170 11.94 -15.24 10.76
C HIS A 170 10.52 -14.72 11.00
N TYR A 171 10.34 -13.41 10.87
CA TYR A 171 9.07 -12.75 11.17
C TYR A 171 8.72 -11.65 10.18
N THR A 172 7.45 -11.28 10.18
CA THR A 172 6.87 -10.16 9.43
C THR A 172 5.61 -9.67 10.15
N THR A 173 4.98 -8.62 9.66
CA THR A 173 3.67 -8.16 10.12
C THR A 173 2.65 -8.14 8.97
N ALA A 174 1.36 -7.98 9.30
CA ALA A 174 0.33 -7.85 8.26
C ALA A 174 0.50 -6.52 7.49
N HIS A 175 0.88 -5.46 8.19
CA HIS A 175 1.24 -4.16 7.61
C HIS A 175 2.40 -4.30 6.61
N ASP A 176 3.50 -4.93 7.00
CA ASP A 176 4.68 -5.01 6.12
C ASP A 176 4.44 -5.91 4.91
N LEU A 177 3.69 -6.99 5.09
CA LEU A 177 3.22 -7.80 3.96
C LEU A 177 2.30 -7.01 3.03
N SER A 178 1.57 -6.01 3.53
CA SER A 178 0.77 -5.13 2.68
C SER A 178 1.65 -4.21 1.82
N LEU A 179 2.79 -3.75 2.35
CA LEU A 179 3.78 -2.96 1.60
C LEU A 179 4.43 -3.82 0.50
N LEU A 180 4.85 -5.05 0.84
CA LEU A 180 5.40 -5.99 -0.13
C LEU A 180 4.39 -6.33 -1.23
N SER A 181 3.13 -6.55 -0.86
CA SER A 181 2.07 -6.87 -1.81
C SER A 181 1.80 -5.69 -2.77
N GLN A 182 1.77 -4.46 -2.27
CA GLN A 182 1.67 -3.26 -3.12
C GLN A 182 2.89 -3.14 -4.06
N ALA A 183 4.10 -3.38 -3.56
CA ALA A 183 5.29 -3.39 -4.39
C ALA A 183 5.23 -4.45 -5.50
N VAL A 184 4.76 -5.65 -5.18
CA VAL A 184 4.53 -6.73 -6.14
C VAL A 184 3.53 -6.29 -7.22
N ILE A 185 2.38 -5.74 -6.80
CA ILE A 185 1.30 -5.32 -7.71
C ILE A 185 1.75 -4.18 -8.63
N HIS A 186 2.47 -3.18 -8.12
CA HIS A 186 2.80 -1.97 -8.88
C HIS A 186 4.13 -2.04 -9.61
N GLN A 187 5.13 -2.74 -9.07
CA GLN A 187 6.49 -2.72 -9.62
C GLN A 187 6.82 -3.98 -10.44
N THR A 188 6.18 -5.11 -10.12
CA THR A 188 6.36 -6.41 -10.77
C THR A 188 4.99 -7.09 -11.07
N PRO A 189 4.07 -6.42 -11.81
CA PRO A 189 2.71 -6.91 -12.05
C PRO A 189 2.66 -8.27 -12.76
N GLU A 190 3.76 -8.70 -13.39
CA GLU A 190 3.92 -10.03 -13.96
C GLU A 190 3.71 -11.15 -12.92
N TYR A 191 3.87 -10.87 -11.62
CA TYR A 191 3.51 -11.81 -10.55
C TYR A 191 2.05 -12.28 -10.67
N LEU A 192 1.14 -11.38 -11.03
CA LEU A 192 -0.30 -11.66 -11.17
C LEU A 192 -0.59 -12.65 -12.31
N HIS A 193 0.30 -12.78 -13.29
CA HIS A 193 0.20 -13.83 -14.31
C HIS A 193 0.20 -15.23 -13.67
N TYR A 194 1.07 -15.45 -12.68
CA TYR A 194 1.22 -16.73 -11.98
C TYR A 194 0.21 -16.88 -10.85
N SER A 195 -0.02 -15.84 -10.04
CA SER A 195 -0.86 -15.98 -8.84
C SER A 195 -2.35 -16.17 -9.13
N LYS A 196 -2.80 -15.87 -10.35
CA LYS A 196 -4.15 -16.16 -10.83
C LYS A 196 -4.32 -17.54 -11.46
N MET A 197 -3.22 -18.29 -11.67
CA MET A 197 -3.31 -19.62 -12.27
C MET A 197 -4.06 -20.56 -11.31
N PRO A 198 -5.11 -21.28 -11.76
CA PRO A 198 -5.86 -22.18 -10.89
C PRO A 198 -5.10 -23.47 -10.56
N SER A 199 -4.09 -23.80 -11.37
CA SER A 199 -3.21 -24.95 -11.20
C SER A 199 -1.93 -24.80 -12.01
N PHE A 200 -0.95 -25.63 -11.68
CA PHE A 200 0.31 -25.77 -12.42
C PHE A 200 0.74 -27.23 -12.42
N SER A 201 1.37 -27.66 -13.52
CA SER A 201 1.92 -29.01 -13.67
C SER A 201 3.39 -28.95 -14.00
N TYR A 202 4.19 -29.71 -13.26
CA TYR A 202 5.60 -29.90 -13.56
C TYR A 202 5.96 -31.37 -13.46
N ASN A 203 6.61 -31.92 -14.49
CA ASN A 203 7.05 -33.31 -14.53
C ASN A 203 5.96 -34.33 -14.08
N GLN A 204 4.77 -34.21 -14.67
CA GLN A 204 3.56 -35.00 -14.36
C GLN A 204 2.97 -34.82 -12.95
N ARG A 205 3.52 -33.91 -12.14
CA ARG A 205 2.98 -33.53 -10.84
C ARG A 205 2.05 -32.33 -11.02
N PHE A 206 0.76 -32.60 -10.95
CA PHE A 206 -0.29 -31.59 -11.01
C PHE A 206 -0.57 -31.03 -9.62
N HIS A 207 -0.71 -29.70 -9.53
CA HIS A 207 -0.98 -29.02 -8.27
C HIS A 207 -2.02 -27.91 -8.46
N HIS A 208 -3.04 -27.89 -7.60
CA HIS A 208 -4.01 -26.81 -7.57
C HIS A 208 -3.49 -25.61 -6.79
N ALA A 209 -3.84 -24.40 -7.21
CA ALA A 209 -3.57 -23.22 -6.41
C ALA A 209 -4.22 -23.36 -5.03
N THR A 210 -3.46 -22.99 -4.00
CA THR A 210 -3.89 -23.07 -2.60
C THR A 210 -4.75 -21.88 -2.17
N ASN A 211 -4.79 -20.82 -2.97
CA ASN A 211 -5.73 -19.73 -2.80
C ASN A 211 -7.12 -20.17 -3.27
N LEU A 212 -7.97 -20.57 -2.32
CA LEU A 212 -9.30 -21.10 -2.62
C LEU A 212 -10.25 -20.05 -3.22
N ALA A 213 -9.99 -18.76 -3.00
CA ALA A 213 -10.83 -17.67 -3.52
C ALA A 213 -10.86 -17.58 -5.05
N LEU A 214 -9.78 -18.04 -5.71
CA LEU A 214 -9.71 -18.15 -7.17
C LEU A 214 -10.81 -19.02 -7.78
N LYS A 215 -11.43 -19.92 -6.99
CA LYS A 215 -12.47 -20.84 -7.49
C LYS A 215 -13.85 -20.20 -7.58
N TYR A 216 -14.13 -19.16 -6.80
CA TYR A 216 -15.47 -18.63 -6.64
C TYR A 216 -15.58 -17.11 -6.86
N ASP A 217 -14.47 -16.37 -6.81
CA ASP A 217 -14.44 -14.95 -7.17
C ASP A 217 -13.52 -14.71 -8.38
N PRO A 218 -14.08 -14.45 -9.58
CA PRO A 218 -13.30 -14.21 -10.79
C PRO A 218 -12.53 -12.86 -10.78
N SER A 219 -12.82 -11.97 -9.81
CA SER A 219 -12.08 -10.72 -9.64
C SER A 219 -10.79 -10.91 -8.83
N VAL A 220 -10.62 -12.04 -8.14
CA VAL A 220 -9.40 -12.40 -7.40
C VAL A 220 -8.32 -12.87 -8.37
N ASP A 221 -7.12 -12.33 -8.24
CA ASP A 221 -5.97 -12.69 -9.08
C ASP A 221 -4.67 -12.92 -8.28
N GLY A 222 -4.75 -13.03 -6.96
CA GLY A 222 -3.59 -13.32 -6.13
C GLY A 222 -3.83 -13.21 -4.62
N LEU A 223 -2.78 -13.18 -3.80
CA LEU A 223 -1.35 -13.23 -4.14
C LEU A 223 -0.70 -14.52 -3.67
N LYS A 224 -0.79 -14.85 -2.37
CA LYS A 224 -0.03 -15.96 -1.81
C LYS A 224 -0.60 -16.47 -0.50
N THR A 225 -0.56 -17.78 -0.33
CA THR A 225 -0.88 -18.47 0.92
C THR A 225 0.39 -18.89 1.66
N GLY A 226 0.27 -19.08 2.98
CA GLY A 226 1.30 -19.68 3.82
C GLY A 226 0.70 -20.52 4.94
N TYR A 227 1.43 -21.54 5.36
CA TYR A 227 1.14 -22.31 6.56
C TYR A 227 2.43 -22.88 7.12
N THR A 228 2.59 -22.75 8.43
CA THR A 228 3.41 -23.61 9.29
C THR A 228 2.66 -23.75 10.60
N GLN A 229 3.03 -24.74 11.42
CA GLN A 229 2.40 -24.91 12.73
C GLN A 229 2.50 -23.64 13.60
N ALA A 230 3.63 -22.94 13.53
CA ALA A 230 3.87 -21.69 14.28
C ALA A 230 3.13 -20.47 13.70
N ALA A 231 2.98 -20.42 12.37
CA ALA A 231 2.34 -19.28 11.71
C ALA A 231 0.80 -19.33 11.81
N GLY A 232 0.22 -20.53 11.85
CA GLY A 232 -1.17 -20.75 11.47
C GLY A 232 -1.35 -20.63 9.95
N TYR A 233 -2.59 -20.45 9.49
CA TYR A 233 -2.88 -20.30 8.07
C TYR A 233 -2.91 -18.81 7.69
N ASN A 234 -2.06 -18.41 6.74
CA ASN A 234 -1.86 -17.03 6.31
C ASN A 234 -2.17 -16.82 4.82
N LEU A 235 -2.74 -15.67 4.44
CA LEU A 235 -3.12 -15.33 3.06
C LEU A 235 -2.95 -13.83 2.82
N ALA A 236 -2.26 -13.49 1.73
CA ALA A 236 -2.36 -12.20 1.07
C ALA A 236 -3.30 -12.38 -0.13
N LEU A 237 -4.45 -11.70 -0.12
CA LEU A 237 -5.50 -11.78 -1.13
C LEU A 237 -5.61 -10.43 -1.84
N THR A 238 -5.71 -10.42 -3.16
CA THR A 238 -6.03 -9.21 -3.92
C THR A 238 -7.10 -9.49 -4.96
N ALA A 239 -7.95 -8.49 -5.20
CA ALA A 239 -8.97 -8.51 -6.21
C ALA A 239 -9.02 -7.17 -6.93
N SER A 240 -9.45 -7.17 -8.19
CA SER A 240 -9.64 -5.96 -9.01
C SER A 240 -11.06 -5.95 -9.56
N ARG A 241 -11.85 -4.94 -9.18
CA ARG A 241 -13.27 -4.82 -9.54
C ARG A 241 -13.54 -3.44 -10.16
N PRO A 242 -14.61 -3.28 -10.96
CA PRO A 242 -15.02 -1.95 -11.42
C PRO A 242 -15.16 -0.96 -10.27
N SER A 243 -14.70 0.28 -10.47
CA SER A 243 -14.94 1.36 -9.51
C SER A 243 -16.38 1.86 -9.64
N PHE A 244 -16.92 2.41 -8.54
CA PHE A 244 -18.21 3.11 -8.55
C PHE A 244 -18.17 4.41 -9.37
N SER A 245 -16.98 5.01 -9.53
CA SER A 245 -16.80 6.18 -10.38
C SER A 245 -16.48 5.75 -11.81
N PRO A 246 -17.28 6.14 -12.82
CA PRO A 246 -17.05 5.74 -14.22
C PRO A 246 -15.75 6.30 -14.80
N ASN A 247 -15.16 7.31 -14.14
CA ASN A 247 -13.93 7.96 -14.56
C ASN A 247 -12.68 7.42 -13.84
N LEU A 248 -12.85 6.48 -12.91
CA LEU A 248 -11.74 5.82 -12.23
C LEU A 248 -11.42 4.47 -12.88
N PRO A 249 -10.15 4.04 -12.86
CA PRO A 249 -9.79 2.68 -13.25
C PRO A 249 -10.47 1.66 -12.33
N GLN A 250 -10.31 0.37 -12.66
CA GLN A 250 -10.68 -0.68 -11.72
C GLN A 250 -10.04 -0.43 -10.36
N ARG A 251 -10.84 -0.61 -9.31
CA ARG A 251 -10.43 -0.49 -7.92
C ARG A 251 -9.87 -1.82 -7.45
N ARG A 252 -8.70 -1.79 -6.82
CA ARG A 252 -7.97 -2.96 -6.37
C ARG A 252 -7.74 -2.88 -4.87
N LEU A 253 -8.28 -3.87 -4.19
CA LEU A 253 -8.10 -4.03 -2.76
C LEU A 253 -7.11 -5.15 -2.47
N LEU A 254 -6.48 -5.03 -1.31
CA LEU A 254 -5.56 -5.99 -0.74
C LEU A 254 -6.02 -6.34 0.67
N VAL A 255 -6.06 -7.63 0.99
CA VAL A 255 -6.35 -8.14 2.33
C VAL A 255 -5.23 -9.06 2.75
N ILE A 256 -4.62 -8.78 3.90
CA ILE A 256 -3.66 -9.68 4.54
C ILE A 256 -4.34 -10.28 5.77
N VAL A 257 -4.35 -11.61 5.88
CA VAL A 257 -4.87 -12.35 7.04
C VAL A 257 -3.80 -13.31 7.53
N LEU A 258 -3.46 -13.24 8.82
CA LEU A 258 -2.42 -14.06 9.45
C LEU A 258 -2.99 -14.86 10.63
N GLY A 259 -2.59 -16.13 10.72
CA GLY A 259 -2.85 -16.98 11.88
C GLY A 259 -4.29 -17.42 12.05
N THR A 260 -4.99 -17.78 10.97
CA THR A 260 -6.32 -18.41 11.10
C THR A 260 -6.16 -19.91 11.43
N PRO A 261 -7.21 -20.57 11.95
CA PRO A 261 -7.13 -21.97 12.39
C PRO A 261 -7.14 -23.00 11.25
N SER A 262 -7.56 -22.63 10.03
CA SER A 262 -7.61 -23.56 8.90
C SER A 262 -7.47 -22.87 7.54
N ALA A 263 -7.08 -23.65 6.52
CA ALA A 263 -6.98 -23.15 5.14
C ALA A 263 -8.33 -22.64 4.59
N VAL A 264 -9.45 -23.27 4.99
CA VAL A 264 -10.80 -22.85 4.61
C VAL A 264 -11.15 -21.55 5.30
N LYS A 265 -10.96 -21.46 6.63
CA LYS A 265 -11.29 -20.27 7.42
C LYS A 265 -10.50 -19.05 6.97
N ARG A 266 -9.23 -19.25 6.61
CA ARG A 266 -8.40 -18.22 5.99
C ARG A 266 -9.02 -17.61 4.73
N ALA A 267 -9.47 -18.47 3.80
CA ALA A 267 -10.06 -18.03 2.54
C ALA A 267 -11.40 -17.33 2.79
N GLU A 268 -12.24 -17.91 3.65
CA GLU A 268 -13.52 -17.32 4.08
C GLU A 268 -13.34 -15.91 4.65
N ILE A 269 -12.42 -15.73 5.62
CA ILE A 269 -12.21 -14.43 6.27
C ILE A 269 -11.65 -13.40 5.28
N ALA A 270 -10.62 -13.76 4.51
CA ALA A 270 -10.01 -12.83 3.58
C ALA A 270 -11.02 -12.36 2.53
N ASP A 271 -11.85 -13.28 2.03
CA ASP A 271 -12.91 -12.98 1.08
C ASP A 271 -14.05 -12.15 1.72
N LYS A 272 -14.48 -12.46 2.95
CA LYS A 272 -15.47 -11.64 3.68
C LYS A 272 -14.99 -10.21 3.86
N LEU A 273 -13.75 -10.02 4.34
CA LEU A 273 -13.13 -8.70 4.51
C LEU A 273 -13.03 -7.95 3.16
N MET A 274 -12.65 -8.66 2.10
CA MET A 274 -12.58 -8.11 0.73
C MET A 274 -13.95 -7.59 0.27
N ASN A 275 -14.99 -8.42 0.38
CA ASN A 275 -16.35 -8.06 -0.05
C ASN A 275 -16.94 -6.94 0.81
N LEU A 276 -16.77 -6.99 2.13
CA LEU A 276 -17.18 -5.92 3.03
C LEU A 276 -16.53 -4.59 2.63
N ALA A 277 -15.22 -4.59 2.38
CA ALA A 277 -14.50 -3.38 1.99
C ALA A 277 -14.99 -2.84 0.64
N TYR A 278 -15.24 -3.70 -0.35
CA TYR A 278 -15.85 -3.25 -1.62
C TYR A 278 -17.26 -2.70 -1.44
N ALA A 279 -18.07 -3.28 -0.55
CA ALA A 279 -19.44 -2.85 -0.32
C ALA A 279 -19.54 -1.54 0.47
N TYR A 280 -18.68 -1.35 1.48
CA TYR A 280 -18.78 -0.23 2.44
C TYR A 280 -17.69 0.82 2.31
N THR A 281 -16.91 0.79 1.24
CA THR A 281 -15.99 1.90 0.92
C THR A 281 -15.99 2.19 -0.57
N ARG A 282 -15.57 3.40 -0.93
CA ARG A 282 -15.35 3.76 -2.33
C ARG A 282 -14.21 4.75 -2.48
N ASP A 283 -13.66 4.80 -3.68
CA ASP A 283 -12.69 5.82 -4.06
C ASP A 283 -13.38 7.06 -4.63
N GLU A 284 -12.89 8.22 -4.22
CA GLU A 284 -13.33 9.54 -4.66
C GLU A 284 -12.14 10.35 -5.16
N VAL A 285 -12.31 11.04 -6.29
CA VAL A 285 -11.35 12.04 -6.75
C VAL A 285 -11.68 13.35 -6.04
N VAL A 286 -10.96 13.66 -4.97
CA VAL A 286 -11.16 14.89 -4.18
C VAL A 286 -10.43 16.09 -4.79
N ILE A 287 -9.35 15.85 -5.54
CA ILE A 287 -8.68 16.90 -6.31
C ILE A 287 -8.37 16.36 -7.71
N PRO A 288 -8.87 16.98 -8.79
CA PRO A 288 -8.52 16.59 -10.14
C PRO A 288 -7.01 16.73 -10.43
N GLU A 289 -6.55 16.06 -11.48
CA GLU A 289 -5.23 16.32 -12.05
C GLU A 289 -5.12 17.77 -12.55
N GLN A 290 -3.92 18.36 -12.47
CA GLN A 290 -3.62 19.71 -13.00
C GLN A 290 -4.55 20.80 -12.43
N LYS A 291 -5.07 20.58 -11.22
CA LYS A 291 -5.92 21.55 -10.53
C LYS A 291 -5.03 22.65 -9.96
N LEU A 292 -5.32 23.90 -10.32
CA LEU A 292 -4.73 25.07 -9.68
C LEU A 292 -5.19 25.16 -8.22
N ILE A 293 -4.22 25.02 -7.32
CA ILE A 293 -4.40 25.07 -5.86
C ILE A 293 -4.15 26.47 -5.35
N ALA A 294 -3.06 27.09 -5.79
CA ALA A 294 -2.68 28.43 -5.36
C ALA A 294 -1.79 29.15 -6.37
N GLU A 295 -1.69 30.46 -6.22
CA GLU A 295 -0.66 31.27 -6.84
C GLU A 295 0.16 31.97 -5.76
N LEU A 296 1.47 31.77 -5.76
CA LEU A 296 2.41 32.39 -4.82
C LEU A 296 3.13 33.57 -5.50
N PRO A 297 3.17 34.75 -4.88
CA PRO A 297 3.94 35.88 -5.41
C PRO A 297 5.44 35.54 -5.42
N VAL A 298 6.11 35.97 -6.49
CA VAL A 298 7.54 35.72 -6.72
C VAL A 298 8.31 37.04 -6.66
N ILE A 299 9.33 37.08 -5.81
CA ILE A 299 10.20 38.24 -5.62
C ILE A 299 11.51 38.05 -6.40
N LYS A 300 12.04 39.15 -6.94
CA LYS A 300 13.30 39.22 -7.71
C LYS A 300 13.30 38.46 -9.03
N SER A 301 12.14 38.12 -9.58
CA SER A 301 12.00 37.50 -10.90
C SER A 301 11.13 38.35 -11.83
N THR A 302 11.24 38.12 -13.14
CA THR A 302 10.23 38.58 -14.11
C THR A 302 8.94 37.75 -14.02
N LEU A 303 9.01 36.52 -13.51
CA LEU A 303 7.85 35.75 -13.10
C LEU A 303 7.20 36.45 -11.89
N LYS A 304 5.92 36.83 -12.01
CA LYS A 304 5.19 37.53 -10.94
C LYS A 304 4.53 36.59 -9.95
N MET A 305 3.95 35.50 -10.44
CA MET A 305 3.25 34.50 -9.65
C MET A 305 3.72 33.10 -10.07
N PHE A 306 3.92 32.22 -9.11
CA PHE A 306 4.18 30.81 -9.32
C PHE A 306 2.90 30.01 -9.04
N LYS A 307 2.52 29.12 -9.96
CA LYS A 307 1.33 28.29 -9.83
C LYS A 307 1.64 27.02 -9.04
N VAL A 308 0.85 26.76 -8.02
CA VAL A 308 0.85 25.52 -7.24
C VAL A 308 -0.27 24.66 -7.80
N GLU A 309 0.08 23.53 -8.41
CA GLU A 309 -0.85 22.66 -9.14
C GLU A 309 -0.64 21.20 -8.74
N THR A 310 -1.71 20.40 -8.73
CA THR A 310 -1.61 18.94 -8.57
C THR A 310 -1.02 18.30 -9.83
N LYS A 311 -0.04 17.40 -9.66
CA LYS A 311 0.54 16.64 -10.78
C LYS A 311 -0.31 15.43 -11.19
N GLN A 312 -1.08 14.88 -10.26
CA GLN A 312 -1.88 13.66 -10.41
C GLN A 312 -3.20 13.85 -9.66
N PRO A 313 -4.27 13.13 -10.05
CA PRO A 313 -5.52 13.18 -9.30
C PRO A 313 -5.29 12.68 -7.87
N THR A 314 -5.84 13.40 -6.90
CA THR A 314 -5.86 12.97 -5.51
C THR A 314 -7.08 12.10 -5.29
N ILE A 315 -6.83 10.80 -5.17
CA ILE A 315 -7.84 9.79 -4.87
C ILE A 315 -7.85 9.53 -3.36
N VAL A 316 -9.03 9.47 -2.75
CA VAL A 316 -9.20 9.02 -1.36
C VAL A 316 -10.21 7.91 -1.28
N THR A 317 -9.97 6.97 -0.37
CA THR A 317 -10.96 5.98 0.01
C THR A 317 -11.80 6.54 1.16
N THR A 318 -13.12 6.43 1.03
CA THR A 318 -14.12 6.93 1.98
C THR A 318 -14.98 5.80 2.50
N SER A 319 -15.48 5.94 3.73
CA SER A 319 -16.43 4.99 4.32
C SER A 319 -17.85 5.25 3.84
N LEU A 320 -18.58 4.18 3.53
CA LEU A 320 -20.03 4.19 3.28
C LEU A 320 -20.79 3.64 4.49
N TYR A 321 -20.15 3.59 5.65
CA TYR A 321 -20.72 3.17 6.92
C TYR A 321 -20.69 4.35 7.91
N ALA A 322 -21.87 4.76 8.40
CA ALA A 322 -22.01 5.92 9.31
C ALA A 322 -22.48 5.55 10.72
N GLU A 323 -22.77 4.29 10.99
CA GLU A 323 -23.19 3.88 12.32
C GLU A 323 -21.96 3.88 13.26
N PRO A 324 -22.11 4.27 14.54
CA PRO A 324 -21.01 4.30 15.50
C PRO A 324 -20.61 2.90 15.99
N THR A 325 -21.47 1.91 15.77
CA THR A 325 -21.28 0.53 16.24
C THR A 325 -20.19 -0.17 15.42
N PRO A 326 -19.28 -0.96 16.03
CA PRO A 326 -18.37 -1.79 15.28
C PRO A 326 -19.10 -2.80 14.37
N ILE A 327 -18.55 -3.06 13.19
CA ILE A 327 -19.05 -4.05 12.25
C ILE A 327 -18.68 -5.46 12.75
N ASP A 328 -19.67 -6.29 13.05
CA ASP A 328 -19.48 -7.73 13.23
C ASP A 328 -19.41 -8.41 11.86
N LEU A 329 -18.23 -8.89 11.47
CA LEU A 329 -18.01 -9.54 10.17
C LEU A 329 -18.91 -10.77 9.94
N ASN A 330 -19.38 -11.42 11.01
CA ASN A 330 -20.27 -12.59 10.89
C ASN A 330 -21.67 -12.22 10.41
N THR A 331 -22.06 -10.94 10.52
CA THR A 331 -23.35 -10.43 10.07
C THR A 331 -23.36 -9.98 8.62
N PHE A 332 -22.20 -9.99 7.94
CA PHE A 332 -22.10 -9.63 6.53
C PHE A 332 -22.73 -10.70 5.65
N ASP A 333 -23.80 -10.32 4.96
CA ASP A 333 -24.55 -11.16 4.03
C ASP A 333 -24.00 -11.00 2.61
N TYR A 334 -23.48 -12.09 2.06
CA TYR A 334 -22.88 -12.12 0.72
C TYR A 334 -23.86 -11.86 -0.42
N ALA A 335 -25.11 -12.29 -0.30
CA ALA A 335 -26.08 -12.19 -1.37
C ALA A 335 -26.57 -10.75 -1.53
N THR A 336 -26.77 -10.06 -0.41
CA THR A 336 -27.28 -8.69 -0.36
C THR A 336 -26.17 -7.66 -0.26
N GLN A 337 -24.94 -8.07 0.08
CA GLN A 337 -23.79 -7.20 0.37
C GLN A 337 -24.11 -6.20 1.50
N ARG A 338 -24.81 -6.67 2.52
CA ARG A 338 -25.28 -5.86 3.66
C ARG A 338 -24.84 -6.45 5.00
N ILE A 339 -24.71 -5.59 6.01
CA ILE A 339 -24.46 -5.99 7.40
C ILE A 339 -25.73 -5.83 8.23
N GLN A 340 -25.82 -6.62 9.30
CA GLN A 340 -26.86 -6.49 10.30
C GLN A 340 -26.25 -6.01 11.62
N VAL A 341 -26.82 -4.98 12.21
CA VAL A 341 -26.41 -4.48 13.54
C VAL A 341 -27.59 -4.59 14.50
N LEU A 342 -27.31 -4.74 15.78
CA LEU A 342 -28.35 -4.61 16.80
C LEU A 342 -28.61 -3.12 17.08
N ASP A 343 -29.87 -2.71 17.04
CA ASP A 343 -30.26 -1.37 17.45
C ASP A 343 -30.27 -1.21 18.98
N SER A 344 -30.64 -0.02 19.47
CA SER A 344 -30.70 0.26 20.90
C SER A 344 -31.66 -0.64 21.69
N ASN A 345 -32.59 -1.32 21.00
CA ASN A 345 -33.58 -2.24 21.56
C ASN A 345 -33.20 -3.71 21.34
N GLN A 346 -31.95 -3.99 20.94
CA GLN A 346 -31.45 -5.32 20.58
C GLN A 346 -32.20 -5.99 19.41
N GLN A 347 -32.84 -5.20 18.54
CA GLN A 347 -33.47 -5.72 17.33
C GLN A 347 -32.49 -5.66 16.14
N PRO A 348 -32.48 -6.68 15.27
CA PRO A 348 -31.66 -6.66 14.06
C PRO A 348 -32.09 -5.53 13.10
N LYS A 349 -31.15 -4.67 12.74
CA LYS A 349 -31.30 -3.61 11.74
C LYS A 349 -30.33 -3.89 10.60
N VAL A 350 -30.85 -4.02 9.39
CA VAL A 350 -30.03 -4.12 8.17
C VAL A 350 -29.49 -2.74 7.83
N ILE A 351 -28.17 -2.61 7.70
CA ILE A 351 -27.51 -1.37 7.29
C ILE A 351 -27.11 -1.50 5.83
N ALA A 352 -27.60 -0.62 4.97
CA ALA A 352 -27.12 -0.52 3.60
C ALA A 352 -25.90 0.44 3.53
N PRO A 353 -24.98 0.26 2.59
CA PRO A 353 -23.96 1.27 2.30
C PRO A 353 -24.60 2.62 1.95
N LEU A 354 -23.99 3.71 2.39
CA LEU A 354 -24.41 5.05 1.99
C LEU A 354 -24.27 5.27 0.49
N GLU A 355 -25.24 5.97 -0.11
CA GLU A 355 -25.17 6.38 -1.52
C GLU A 355 -24.28 7.62 -1.71
N THR A 356 -24.20 8.47 -0.70
CA THR A 356 -23.38 9.69 -0.70
C THR A 356 -22.50 9.76 0.55
N THR A 357 -21.39 10.46 0.45
CA THR A 357 -20.48 10.77 1.55
C THR A 357 -20.44 12.29 1.68
N GLN A 358 -19.95 12.80 2.80
CA GLN A 358 -19.66 14.22 2.97
C GLN A 358 -18.15 14.35 3.15
N THR A 359 -17.46 14.77 2.09
CA THR A 359 -16.01 14.98 2.14
C THR A 359 -15.66 16.45 2.08
N ARG A 360 -14.77 16.88 2.98
CA ARG A 360 -14.28 18.25 3.04
C ARG A 360 -12.78 18.29 2.86
N VAL A 361 -12.33 19.12 1.94
CA VAL A 361 -10.91 19.38 1.70
C VAL A 361 -10.52 20.69 2.37
N ASN A 362 -9.43 20.67 3.12
CA ASN A 362 -8.78 21.86 3.66
C ASN A 362 -7.38 21.97 3.06
N ILE A 363 -6.98 23.17 2.65
CA ILE A 363 -5.67 23.42 2.04
C ILE A 363 -4.97 24.50 2.84
N GLN A 364 -3.76 24.18 3.28
CA GLN A 364 -2.87 25.11 3.96
C GLN A 364 -1.63 25.32 3.10
N LEU A 365 -1.33 26.57 2.75
CA LEU A 365 -0.08 26.90 2.07
C LEU A 365 1.07 26.86 3.06
N ASN A 366 2.13 26.14 2.69
CA ASN A 366 3.36 26.06 3.48
C ASN A 366 4.25 27.30 3.25
N GLU A 367 4.08 27.95 2.10
CA GLU A 367 4.80 29.17 1.71
C GLU A 367 3.81 30.26 1.30
N GLN A 368 4.11 31.50 1.68
CA GLN A 368 3.28 32.67 1.30
C GLN A 368 3.85 33.44 0.11
N LYS A 369 5.11 33.19 -0.26
CA LYS A 369 5.83 33.83 -1.37
C LYS A 369 7.09 33.05 -1.70
N LEU A 370 7.61 33.22 -2.92
CA LEU A 370 8.86 32.64 -3.36
C LEU A 370 9.86 33.74 -3.72
N THR A 371 11.16 33.47 -3.57
CA THR A 371 12.23 34.45 -3.89
C THR A 371 13.24 33.82 -4.82
N ALA A 372 13.52 34.49 -5.94
CA ALA A 372 14.50 34.06 -6.93
C ALA A 372 15.95 34.38 -6.51
N PRO A 373 16.96 33.64 -7.02
CA PRO A 373 16.82 32.43 -7.85
C PRO A 373 16.43 31.21 -7.00
N LEU A 374 15.62 30.32 -7.57
CA LEU A 374 15.14 29.13 -6.88
C LEU A 374 15.03 27.95 -7.85
N MET A 375 15.72 26.84 -7.57
CA MET A 375 15.69 25.61 -8.38
C MET A 375 15.68 24.40 -7.44
N LYS A 376 14.50 23.97 -7.01
CA LYS A 376 14.33 22.79 -6.15
C LYS A 376 12.87 22.31 -6.13
N ALA A 377 12.66 21.05 -5.78
CA ALA A 377 11.34 20.55 -5.41
C ALA A 377 10.93 21.08 -4.03
N MET A 378 9.66 21.50 -3.89
CA MET A 378 9.14 22.09 -2.65
C MET A 378 7.74 21.58 -2.34
N ASN A 379 7.48 21.27 -1.07
CA ASN A 379 6.14 21.06 -0.53
C ASN A 379 5.47 22.42 -0.30
N LEU A 380 4.67 22.87 -1.25
CA LEU A 380 4.08 24.22 -1.25
C LEU A 380 2.73 24.31 -0.55
N ALA A 381 2.02 23.18 -0.42
CA ALA A 381 0.76 23.12 0.32
C ALA A 381 0.57 21.77 1.03
N THR A 382 -0.14 21.79 2.14
CA THR A 382 -0.69 20.62 2.82
C THR A 382 -2.19 20.56 2.54
N VAL A 383 -2.67 19.41 2.06
CA VAL A 383 -4.08 19.11 1.84
C VAL A 383 -4.53 18.13 2.92
N SER A 384 -5.58 18.47 3.64
CA SER A 384 -6.20 17.65 4.68
C SER A 384 -7.63 17.34 4.28
N ILE A 385 -7.95 16.05 4.12
CA ILE A 385 -9.27 15.56 3.72
C ILE A 385 -9.97 14.96 4.92
N TYR A 386 -11.20 15.41 5.13
CA TYR A 386 -12.06 15.00 6.23
C TYR A 386 -13.31 14.31 5.69
N GLN A 387 -13.77 13.29 6.42
CA GLN A 387 -15.09 12.70 6.26
C GLN A 387 -15.78 12.70 7.63
N ASN A 388 -17.01 13.20 7.71
CA ASN A 388 -17.77 13.28 8.97
C ASN A 388 -16.96 13.94 10.11
N ASN A 389 -16.24 15.03 9.79
CA ASN A 389 -15.32 15.76 10.67
C ASN A 389 -14.08 14.98 11.17
N GLN A 390 -13.87 13.74 10.74
CA GLN A 390 -12.67 12.97 11.02
C GLN A 390 -11.66 13.17 9.89
N LEU A 391 -10.40 13.44 10.23
CA LEU A 391 -9.32 13.48 9.25
C LEU A 391 -9.10 12.06 8.73
N ILE A 392 -9.31 11.84 7.42
CA ILE A 392 -9.11 10.53 6.78
C ILE A 392 -7.80 10.46 5.99
N ARG A 393 -7.28 11.62 5.55
CA ARG A 393 -6.01 11.69 4.82
C ARG A 393 -5.37 13.06 4.90
N SER A 394 -4.04 13.11 4.95
CA SER A 394 -3.26 14.32 4.70
C SER A 394 -2.19 14.04 3.65
N LEU A 395 -1.95 15.00 2.76
CA LEU A 395 -0.98 14.90 1.67
C LEU A 395 -0.31 16.23 1.38
N GLN A 396 0.90 16.17 0.84
CA GLN A 396 1.69 17.33 0.46
C GLN A 396 1.59 17.56 -1.05
N ILE A 397 1.47 18.81 -1.46
CA ILE A 397 1.54 19.22 -2.86
C ILE A 397 2.98 19.65 -3.14
N GLU A 398 3.69 18.81 -3.90
CA GLU A 398 5.08 19.03 -4.29
C GLU A 398 5.17 19.51 -5.75
N ASN A 399 5.79 20.68 -5.95
CA ASN A 399 6.08 21.21 -7.28
C ASN A 399 7.60 21.41 -7.45
N ASP A 400 8.09 21.16 -8.66
CA ASP A 400 9.45 21.51 -9.06
C ASP A 400 9.50 23.00 -9.34
N VAL A 401 10.09 23.76 -8.41
CA VAL A 401 10.16 25.21 -8.51
C VAL A 401 11.41 25.59 -9.27
N HIS A 402 11.24 26.21 -10.44
CA HIS A 402 12.33 26.79 -11.22
C HIS A 402 12.01 28.27 -11.51
N ILE A 403 12.72 29.16 -10.84
CA ILE A 403 12.54 30.61 -10.91
C ILE A 403 13.90 31.28 -11.08
N GLU A 404 14.08 31.94 -12.22
CA GLU A 404 15.27 32.72 -12.51
C GLU A 404 15.21 34.12 -11.87
N GLU A 405 16.38 34.62 -11.45
CA GLU A 405 16.49 35.98 -10.95
C GLU A 405 16.50 36.98 -12.10
N ALA A 406 15.78 38.08 -11.96
CA ALA A 406 15.75 39.16 -12.94
C ALA A 406 17.16 39.75 -13.11
N ASN A 407 17.58 39.94 -14.36
CA ASN A 407 18.85 40.57 -14.68
C ASN A 407 18.81 42.10 -14.41
N ILE A 408 19.97 42.76 -14.46
CA ILE A 408 20.11 44.18 -14.11
C ILE A 408 19.14 45.07 -14.90
N PHE A 409 19.01 44.84 -16.21
CA PHE A 409 18.10 45.61 -17.06
C PHE A 409 16.64 45.39 -16.68
N GLN A 410 16.24 44.13 -16.44
CA GLN A 410 14.89 43.79 -15.98
C GLN A 410 14.57 44.42 -14.63
N ARG A 411 15.53 44.44 -13.68
CA ARG A 411 15.35 45.11 -12.38
C ARG A 411 15.16 46.61 -12.54
N ILE A 412 15.94 47.25 -13.41
CA ILE A 412 15.80 48.67 -13.72
C ILE A 412 14.40 48.95 -14.30
N MET A 413 13.96 48.16 -15.27
CA MET A 413 12.62 48.29 -15.86
C MET A 413 11.50 48.06 -14.84
N MET A 414 11.63 47.07 -13.96
CA MET A 414 10.67 46.81 -12.87
C MET A 414 10.62 47.98 -11.87
N TRP A 415 11.77 48.58 -11.54
CA TRP A 415 11.85 49.75 -10.69
C TRP A 415 11.16 50.97 -11.34
N PHE A 416 11.44 51.23 -12.62
CA PHE A 416 10.77 52.28 -13.39
C PHE A 416 9.25 52.07 -13.43
N SER A 417 8.77 50.85 -13.70
CA SER A 417 7.32 50.58 -13.73
C SER A 417 6.64 50.83 -12.37
N ASN A 418 7.32 50.52 -11.26
CA ASN A 418 6.80 50.75 -9.92
C ASN A 418 6.79 52.23 -9.52
N LEU A 419 7.66 53.06 -10.10
CA LEU A 419 7.68 54.52 -9.87
C LEU A 419 6.50 55.24 -10.53
N PHE A 420 6.02 54.73 -11.67
CA PHE A 420 4.88 55.33 -12.39
C PHE A 420 3.53 54.69 -12.07
N SER A 421 3.51 53.56 -11.34
CA SER A 421 2.29 52.85 -10.94
C SER A 421 1.61 53.41 -9.68
N ILE A 422 1.87 54.66 -9.28
CA ILE A 422 1.34 55.31 -8.07
C ILE A 422 -0.22 55.36 -8.05
N PHE A 423 -0.89 55.04 -9.16
CA PHE A 423 -2.36 54.97 -9.26
C PHE A 423 -2.95 53.55 -9.46
N SER A 424 -2.15 52.48 -9.44
CA SER A 424 -2.68 51.11 -9.50
C SER A 424 -2.55 50.45 -8.13
N SER A 425 -3.69 50.02 -7.57
CA SER A 425 -3.78 49.26 -6.32
C SER A 425 -2.81 48.08 -6.28
N SER A 426 -2.19 47.87 -5.12
CA SER A 426 -1.14 46.90 -4.80
C SER A 426 -1.59 45.42 -4.86
N GLU A 427 -2.08 44.95 -6.02
CA GLU A 427 -2.56 43.57 -6.22
C GLU A 427 -1.45 42.49 -6.31
N HIS A 428 -0.19 42.86 -6.15
CA HIS A 428 0.96 41.94 -6.32
C HIS A 428 1.46 41.27 -5.03
N SER A 429 0.74 41.33 -3.91
CA SER A 429 1.38 41.12 -2.59
C SER A 429 0.96 39.88 -1.78
N ALA A 430 -0.12 39.17 -2.14
CA ALA A 430 -0.61 38.04 -1.36
C ALA A 430 -0.71 36.74 -2.17
N ALA A 431 -0.44 35.63 -1.50
CA ALA A 431 -0.78 34.31 -2.03
C ALA A 431 -2.28 34.21 -2.26
N LYS A 432 -2.67 33.65 -3.41
CA LYS A 432 -4.08 33.37 -3.74
C LYS A 432 -4.30 31.87 -3.57
N LEU A 433 -5.30 31.50 -2.78
CA LEU A 433 -5.73 30.11 -2.62
C LEU A 433 -7.02 29.92 -3.42
N TYR A 434 -7.09 28.85 -4.21
CA TYR A 434 -8.27 28.47 -4.97
C TYR A 434 -9.03 27.38 -4.19
N PRO A 435 -10.32 27.59 -3.87
CA PRO A 435 -11.10 26.58 -3.17
C PRO A 435 -11.27 25.34 -4.05
N ILE A 436 -11.39 24.19 -3.38
CA ILE A 436 -11.77 22.91 -3.98
C ILE A 436 -13.15 22.60 -3.46
N ASP A 437 -14.07 22.29 -4.38
CA ASP A 437 -15.45 21.97 -4.03
C ASP A 437 -15.48 20.74 -3.11
N SER A 438 -16.23 20.83 -2.01
CA SER A 438 -16.56 19.68 -1.17
C SER A 438 -17.61 18.82 -1.87
N HIS A 439 -17.48 17.50 -1.78
CA HIS A 439 -18.40 16.54 -2.39
C HIS A 439 -19.42 15.98 -1.39
#